data_AF-A0A1V6KHM0-F1
#
_entry.id   AF-A0A1V6KHM0-F1
#
_cell.length_a   1.000
_cell.length_b   1.000
_cell.length_c   1.000
_cell.angle_alpha   90.00
_cell.angle_beta   90.00
_cell.angle_gamma   90.00
#
_symmetry.space_group_name_H-M   'P 1'
#
loop_
_entity.id
_entity.type
_entity.pdbx_description
1 polymer ?
#
loop_
_entity_poly.entity_id
_entity_poly.type
_entity_poly.pdbx_seq_one_letter_code
_entity_poly.pdbx_strand_id
1 'polypeptide(L)'
;MKVPVLALNGSKDLQVPCKSNLEAIRSALSEAGNNSSNFVELEGLNHLFQHATTGLPSEYSEIEEDFAPEALQIMGDWILNIISP
;
A
#
# COMPACT_ATOMS: atom_id res chain seq x y z
N MET A 1 -14.96 -6.90 -13.19
CA MET A 1 -13.71 -7.62 -13.56
C MET A 1 -13.24 -8.34 -12.31
N LYS A 2 -12.92 -9.64 -12.38
CA LYS A 2 -12.37 -10.41 -11.23
C LYS A 2 -10.91 -10.72 -11.52
N VAL A 3 -10.03 -9.86 -11.04
CA VAL A 3 -8.58 -9.98 -11.19
C VAL A 3 -7.94 -9.88 -9.80
N PRO A 4 -6.79 -10.53 -9.55
CA PRO A 4 -6.06 -10.35 -8.31
C PRO A 4 -5.78 -8.87 -8.02
N VAL A 5 -5.98 -8.43 -6.78
CA VAL A 5 -5.66 -7.06 -6.35
C VAL A 5 -4.80 -7.08 -5.09
N LEU A 6 -3.74 -6.27 -5.08
CA LEU A 6 -3.01 -5.90 -3.88
C LEU A 6 -3.21 -4.40 -3.64
N ALA A 7 -3.77 -4.06 -2.49
CA ALA A 7 -3.87 -2.69 -2.01
C ALA A 7 -2.83 -2.47 -0.90
N LEU A 8 -1.90 -1.55 -1.13
CA LEU A 8 -0.87 -1.13 -0.16
C LEU A 8 -1.14 0.33 0.24
N ASN A 9 -0.95 0.66 1.51
CA ASN A 9 -1.01 2.05 1.97
C ASN A 9 -0.05 2.27 3.14
N GLY A 10 0.69 3.38 3.14
CA GLY A 10 1.55 3.76 4.27
C GLY A 10 0.73 4.26 5.46
N SER A 11 1.06 3.82 6.69
CA SER A 11 0.30 4.22 7.89
C SER A 11 0.45 5.70 8.26
N LYS A 12 1.50 6.37 7.75
CA LYS A 12 1.74 7.82 7.87
C LYS A 12 1.33 8.59 6.60
N ASP A 13 0.54 8.00 5.72
CA ASP A 13 -0.02 8.73 4.60
C ASP A 13 -1.06 9.75 5.07
N LEU A 14 -0.70 11.04 5.01
CA LEU A 14 -1.58 12.16 5.34
C LEU A 14 -2.35 12.71 4.13
N GLN A 15 -1.99 12.30 2.91
CA GLN A 15 -2.67 12.72 1.68
C GLN A 15 -3.85 11.79 1.39
N VAL A 16 -3.68 10.49 1.63
CA VAL A 16 -4.69 9.44 1.49
C VAL A 16 -4.68 8.57 2.75
N PRO A 17 -5.51 8.90 3.77
CA PRO A 17 -5.42 8.24 5.07
C PRO A 17 -5.62 6.72 5.00
N CYS A 18 -4.61 5.99 5.48
CA CYS A 18 -4.44 4.53 5.32
C CYS A 18 -5.72 3.75 5.63
N LYS A 19 -6.22 3.88 6.87
CA LYS A 19 -7.35 3.10 7.36
C LYS A 19 -8.59 3.28 6.49
N SER A 20 -9.00 4.53 6.24
CA SER A 20 -10.17 4.82 5.41
C SER A 20 -10.00 4.36 3.97
N ASN A 21 -8.79 4.47 3.40
CA ASN A 21 -8.56 4.07 2.02
C ASN A 21 -8.62 2.54 1.87
N LEU A 22 -7.93 1.79 2.73
CA LEU A 22 -7.95 0.33 2.70
C LEU A 22 -9.34 -0.24 3.01
N GLU A 23 -10.09 0.35 3.95
CA GLU A 23 -11.48 -0.03 4.25
C GLU A 23 -12.42 0.21 3.07
N ALA A 24 -12.28 1.35 2.37
CA ALA A 24 -13.08 1.67 1.19
C ALA A 24 -12.80 0.71 0.03
N ILE A 25 -11.52 0.45 -0.28
CA ILE A 25 -11.15 -0.50 -1.34
C ILE A 25 -11.66 -1.90 -1.00
N ARG A 26 -11.52 -2.34 0.26
CA ARG A 26 -12.02 -3.64 0.72
C ARG A 26 -13.52 -3.80 0.52
N SER A 27 -14.30 -2.79 0.92
CA SER A 27 -15.75 -2.79 0.76
C SER A 27 -16.14 -2.87 -0.71
N ALA A 28 -15.54 -2.02 -1.56
CA ALA A 28 -15.83 -1.99 -2.99
C ALA A 28 -15.50 -3.32 -3.71
N LEU A 29 -14.36 -3.94 -3.38
CA LEU A 29 -13.97 -5.23 -3.96
C LEU A 29 -14.87 -6.37 -3.48
N SER A 30 -15.29 -6.34 -2.22
CA SER A 30 -16.26 -7.30 -1.66
C SER A 30 -17.61 -7.19 -2.35
N GLU A 31 -18.15 -5.98 -2.51
CA GLU A 31 -19.41 -5.72 -3.23
C GLU A 31 -19.36 -6.16 -4.69
N ALA A 32 -18.21 -5.99 -5.34
CA ALA A 32 -17.97 -6.48 -6.70
C ALA A 32 -17.76 -8.01 -6.80
N GLY A 33 -17.74 -8.73 -5.67
CA GLY A 33 -17.52 -10.17 -5.61
C GLY A 33 -16.11 -10.59 -6.05
N ASN A 34 -15.10 -9.74 -5.81
CA ASN A 34 -13.69 -10.02 -6.09
C ASN A 34 -12.95 -10.52 -4.83
N ASN A 35 -12.91 -11.85 -4.69
CA ASN A 35 -12.36 -12.50 -3.50
C ASN A 35 -10.84 -12.72 -3.55
N SER A 36 -10.18 -12.40 -4.68
CA SER A 36 -8.74 -12.52 -4.84
C SER A 36 -8.04 -11.19 -4.52
N SER A 37 -8.27 -10.66 -3.32
CA SER A 37 -7.75 -9.34 -2.91
C SER A 37 -6.92 -9.43 -1.63
N ASN A 38 -5.82 -8.68 -1.58
CA ASN A 38 -4.90 -8.56 -0.45
C ASN A 38 -4.81 -7.09 -0.07
N PHE A 39 -4.73 -6.81 1.22
CA PHE A 39 -4.73 -5.44 1.77
C PHE A 39 -3.66 -5.37 2.84
N VAL A 40 -2.71 -4.46 2.67
CA VAL A 40 -1.57 -4.33 3.58
C VAL A 40 -1.39 -2.88 3.95
N GLU A 41 -1.41 -2.63 5.26
CA GLU A 41 -0.92 -1.40 5.85
C GLU A 41 0.60 -1.53 6.06
N LEU A 42 1.35 -0.55 5.57
CA LEU A 42 2.79 -0.48 5.68
C LEU A 42 3.14 0.51 6.79
N GLU A 43 3.48 -0.03 7.96
CA GLU A 43 3.69 0.76 9.17
C GLU A 43 4.86 1.73 9.01
N GLY A 44 4.65 3.00 9.35
CA GLY A 44 5.69 4.03 9.34
C GLY A 44 5.97 4.66 7.98
N LEU A 45 5.33 4.19 6.90
CA LEU A 45 5.55 4.76 5.56
C LEU A 45 4.60 5.94 5.26
N ASN A 46 5.11 6.94 4.55
CA ASN A 46 4.33 8.07 4.04
C ASN A 46 3.58 7.73 2.73
N HIS A 47 2.99 8.76 2.12
CA HIS A 47 2.27 8.68 0.85
C HIS A 47 3.10 8.12 -0.32
N LEU A 48 4.41 8.35 -0.31
CA LEU A 48 5.35 7.93 -1.36
C LEU A 48 5.97 6.55 -1.09
N PHE A 49 5.50 5.86 -0.04
CA PHE A 49 6.09 4.64 0.50
C PHE A 49 7.54 4.80 0.95
N GLN A 50 7.88 5.95 1.53
CA GLN A 50 9.17 6.17 2.19
C GLN A 50 8.98 6.13 3.71
N HIS A 51 10.00 5.67 4.42
CA HIS A 51 10.07 5.74 5.88
C HIS A 51 10.00 7.18 6.35
N ALA A 52 9.02 7.45 7.19
CA ALA A 52 8.67 8.80 7.58
C ALA A 52 8.61 8.96 9.10
N THR A 53 8.92 10.15 9.60
CA THR A 53 8.68 10.47 11.01
C THR A 53 7.28 11.04 11.19
N THR A 54 6.88 11.98 10.34
CA THR A 54 5.62 12.73 10.46
C THR A 54 4.61 12.44 9.36
N GLY A 55 5.06 12.02 8.16
CA GLY A 55 4.22 11.82 6.98
C GLY A 55 3.93 13.10 6.19
N LEU A 56 4.42 14.26 6.64
CA LEU A 56 4.16 15.55 6.00
C LEU A 56 4.93 15.72 4.69
N PRO A 57 4.38 16.38 3.66
CA PRO A 57 5.13 16.69 2.45
C PRO A 57 6.41 17.50 2.68
N SER A 58 6.49 18.26 3.78
CA SER A 58 7.67 19.05 4.14
C SER A 58 8.90 18.21 4.53
N GLU A 59 8.74 16.93 4.91
CA GLU A 59 9.90 16.06 5.17
C GLU A 59 10.43 15.35 3.91
N TYR A 60 9.72 15.42 2.77
CA TYR A 60 10.09 14.62 1.59
C TYR A 60 11.48 14.96 1.04
N SER A 61 11.89 16.24 1.09
CA SER A 61 13.23 16.66 0.64
C SER A 61 14.35 16.21 1.56
N GLU A 62 14.03 15.85 2.80
CA GLU A 62 14.99 15.46 3.83
C GLU A 62 15.14 13.93 3.92
N ILE A 63 14.24 13.19 3.27
CA ILE A 63 14.28 11.72 3.23
C ILE A 63 15.15 11.29 2.05
N GLU A 64 16.29 10.67 2.34
CA GLU A 64 17.20 10.14 1.32
C GLU A 64 16.66 8.88 0.62
N GLU A 65 15.74 8.15 1.25
CA GLU A 65 15.14 6.94 0.70
C GLU A 65 14.20 7.26 -0.45
N ASP A 66 14.36 6.63 -1.60
CA ASP A 66 13.42 6.77 -2.73
C ASP A 66 12.12 5.98 -2.51
N PHE A 67 12.23 4.76 -1.97
CA PHE A 67 11.12 3.84 -1.73
C PHE A 67 11.52 2.75 -0.75
N ALA A 68 10.62 2.37 0.17
CA ALA A 68 10.86 1.34 1.16
C ALA A 68 11.11 -0.04 0.50
N PRO A 69 12.28 -0.67 0.73
CA PRO A 69 12.62 -1.95 0.12
C PRO A 69 11.61 -3.06 0.41
N GLU A 70 11.03 -3.09 1.62
CA GLU A 70 10.02 -4.07 2.01
C GLU A 70 8.69 -3.87 1.27
N ALA A 71 8.34 -2.64 0.91
CA ALA A 71 7.17 -2.38 0.08
C ALA A 71 7.37 -2.95 -1.34
N LEU A 72 8.56 -2.78 -1.92
CA LEU A 72 8.94 -3.41 -3.21
C LEU A 72 8.95 -4.93 -3.11
N GLN A 73 9.48 -5.48 -2.02
CA GLN A 73 9.51 -6.92 -1.80
C GLN A 73 8.08 -7.50 -1.75
N ILE A 74 7.16 -6.87 -1.00
CA ILE A 74 5.76 -7.29 -0.93
C ILE A 74 5.10 -7.25 -2.31
N MET A 75 5.33 -6.18 -3.09
CA MET A 75 4.82 -6.09 -4.47
C MET A 75 5.37 -7.23 -5.34
N GLY A 76 6.68 -7.46 -5.29
CA GLY A 76 7.35 -8.50 -6.08
C GLY A 76 6.88 -9.90 -5.72
N ASP A 77 6.86 -10.23 -4.44
CA ASP A 77 6.41 -11.54 -3.94
C ASP A 77 4.94 -11.78 -4.29
N TRP A 78 4.09 -10.76 -4.18
CA TRP A 78 2.69 -10.88 -4.57
C TRP A 78 2.53 -11.15 -6.07
N ILE A 79 3.29 -10.46 -6.92
CA ILE A 79 3.28 -10.72 -8.37
C ILE A 79 3.73 -12.16 -8.65
N LEU A 80 4.85 -12.60 -8.06
CA LEU A 80 5.38 -13.95 -8.24
C LEU A 80 4.38 -15.02 -7.81
N ASN A 81 3.72 -14.84 -6.67
CA ASN A 81 2.68 -15.74 -6.17
C ASN A 81 1.45 -15.84 -7.10
N ILE A 82 1.17 -14.81 -7.90
CA ILE A 82 0.07 -14.83 -8.87
C ILE A 82 0.47 -15.55 -10.16
N ILE A 83 1.70 -15.31 -10.65
CA ILE A 83 2.14 -15.83 -11.95
C ILE A 83 2.80 -17.21 -11.88
N SER A 84 3.24 -17.63 -10.69
CA SER A 84 3.92 -18.91 -10.44
C SER A 84 3.36 -19.57 -9.17
N PRO A 85 2.07 -19.95 -9.17
CA PRO A 85 1.39 -20.50 -8.00
C PRO A 85 1.86 -21.92 -7.63
#